data_AF-A0A6L8Q8A5-F1
#
_entry.id   AF-A0A6L8Q8A5-F1
#
_cell.length_a   1.000
_cell.length_b   1.000
_cell.length_c   1.000
_cell.angle_alpha   90.00
_cell.angle_beta   90.00
_cell.angle_gamma   90.00
#
_symmetry.space_group_name_H-M   'P 1'
#
loop_
_entity.id
_entity.type
_entity.pdbx_description
1 polymer ?
#
loop_
_entity_poly.entity_id
_entity_poly.type
_entity_poly.pdbx_seq_one_letter_code
_entity_poly.pdbx_strand_id
1 'polypeptide(L)'
;MYENILKIRTGFFLVCALLIFMVTANANPSASMNNLTADEMATLALKDSMYYHFDEWFVRFQVEINRLESAMPSIENRVELMKFHFNYAGLLGELCHTLAFTSKYQDEKIAEKFMYHSRQVKDLANEILDDESVSPEQEAQANLFLGASEGYIAIFVYGQGKLLEALINGFQADNHLEEAISLNPALIDAYFGLGMYRFGNSRLGGLGNFIMQGGRDHRLVGLNHIEHAILKGAASQPLALKTLAWFYISEQINPKNKGLPNENPLSKMKTRQNALALLFDLENRYFSQPAPYPHFKGNKELAMMKALQYVLDKDYVNARIEFEKVLKIIGHLQNRGFKINPQLTQSVEAGIDFCSLMLLQTSVGEDKKQACMKVNEQMDFLNGGGSMVEYDSKKIRRELHGVFSEALLQMAEKMHCEHG
;
A
#
# COMPACT_ATOMS: atom_id res chain seq x y z
N MET A 1 -8.89 6.65 -79.83
CA MET A 1 -8.57 7.99 -79.31
C MET A 1 -7.65 7.79 -78.13
N TYR A 2 -6.35 7.93 -78.41
CA TYR A 2 -5.18 8.09 -77.53
C TYR A 2 -4.88 7.13 -76.37
N GLU A 3 -3.81 6.38 -76.62
CA GLU A 3 -2.83 5.75 -75.74
C GLU A 3 -2.14 6.70 -74.73
N ASN A 4 -1.59 6.07 -73.68
CA ASN A 4 -0.30 6.26 -72.99
C ASN A 4 0.43 7.63 -72.94
N ILE A 5 1.19 7.77 -71.83
CA ILE A 5 2.45 8.52 -71.57
C ILE A 5 2.27 9.56 -70.45
N LEU A 6 2.57 9.23 -69.19
CA LEU A 6 3.89 9.26 -68.51
C LEU A 6 4.33 10.67 -68.07
N LYS A 7 4.50 10.89 -66.75
CA LYS A 7 5.68 11.53 -66.13
C LYS A 7 5.69 11.50 -64.58
N ILE A 8 6.28 10.43 -64.06
CA ILE A 8 7.42 10.36 -63.11
C ILE A 8 7.61 11.50 -62.10
N ARG A 9 7.64 11.14 -60.80
CA ARG A 9 8.69 11.44 -59.80
C ARG A 9 8.56 10.43 -58.64
N THR A 10 9.40 9.39 -58.60
CA THR A 10 10.59 9.30 -57.73
C THR A 10 10.30 9.59 -56.25
N GLY A 11 10.52 8.60 -55.39
CA GLY A 11 11.03 8.87 -54.05
C GLY A 11 10.37 8.09 -52.92
N PHE A 12 11.13 7.13 -52.40
CA PHE A 12 11.13 6.70 -51.00
C PHE A 12 9.96 5.87 -50.46
N PHE A 13 10.24 4.57 -50.36
CA PHE A 13 10.05 3.83 -49.11
C PHE A 13 10.31 4.75 -47.90
N LEU A 14 9.28 5.12 -47.16
CA LEU A 14 9.44 5.50 -45.76
C LEU A 14 8.69 4.48 -44.93
N VAL A 15 9.48 3.56 -44.39
CA VAL A 15 9.19 2.83 -43.17
C VAL A 15 8.67 3.85 -42.15
N CYS A 16 7.37 3.81 -41.85
CA CYS A 16 6.85 4.43 -40.64
C CYS A 16 7.41 3.62 -39.46
N ALA A 17 8.62 4.02 -39.04
CA ALA A 17 9.18 3.69 -37.77
C ALA A 17 8.20 4.18 -36.69
N LEU A 18 7.37 3.26 -36.20
CA LEU A 18 6.82 3.32 -34.87
C LEU A 18 8.03 3.40 -33.93
N LEU A 19 8.37 4.62 -33.52
CA LEU A 19 9.22 4.90 -32.37
C LEU A 19 8.48 4.43 -31.12
N ILE A 20 8.48 3.11 -30.93
CA ILE A 20 8.42 2.51 -29.62
C ILE A 20 9.71 2.96 -28.97
N PHE A 21 9.64 3.95 -28.09
CA PHE A 21 10.69 4.16 -27.11
C PHE A 21 10.69 2.91 -26.21
N MET A 22 11.40 1.86 -26.66
CA MET A 22 12.08 1.00 -25.72
C MET A 22 13.10 1.90 -25.05
N VAL A 23 12.79 2.37 -23.85
CA VAL A 23 13.83 2.79 -22.92
C VAL A 23 14.58 1.52 -22.57
N THR A 24 15.54 1.12 -23.41
CA THR A 24 16.64 0.27 -23.00
C THR A 24 17.47 1.13 -22.06
N ALA A 25 17.08 1.13 -20.79
CA ALA A 25 17.96 1.58 -19.73
C ALA A 25 19.14 0.61 -19.70
N ASN A 26 20.20 0.92 -20.46
CA ASN A 26 21.54 0.42 -20.18
C ASN A 26 22.01 1.10 -18.89
N ALA A 27 21.38 0.73 -17.77
CA ALA A 27 22.00 0.89 -16.48
C ALA A 27 22.98 -0.27 -16.35
N ASN A 28 24.26 -0.02 -16.64
CA ASN A 28 25.30 -0.86 -16.05
C ASN A 28 25.14 -0.70 -14.53
N PRO A 29 24.68 -1.72 -13.79
CA PRO A 29 24.65 -1.62 -12.34
C PRO A 29 26.10 -1.44 -11.90
N SER A 30 26.34 -0.47 -11.01
CA SER A 30 27.68 -0.21 -10.48
C SER A 30 28.33 -1.53 -10.02
N ALA A 31 29.56 -1.79 -10.47
CA ALA A 31 30.27 -3.05 -10.27
C ALA A 31 30.44 -3.53 -8.81
N SER A 32 30.08 -2.71 -7.81
CA SER A 32 30.13 -3.05 -6.39
C SER A 32 28.88 -3.77 -5.85
N MET A 33 27.89 -4.10 -6.68
CA MET A 33 26.62 -4.76 -6.26
C MET A 33 26.29 -6.04 -7.05
N ASN A 34 27.26 -6.66 -7.71
CA ASN A 34 27.07 -7.98 -8.33
C ASN A 34 27.20 -9.06 -7.23
N ASN A 35 26.20 -9.93 -7.07
CA ASN A 35 26.08 -11.02 -6.07
C ASN A 35 25.39 -10.66 -4.74
N LEU A 36 24.32 -9.86 -4.76
CA LEU A 36 23.44 -9.76 -3.58
C LEU A 36 22.50 -10.97 -3.52
N THR A 37 22.27 -11.47 -2.31
CA THR A 37 21.21 -12.45 -2.03
C THR A 37 19.82 -11.82 -2.20
N ALA A 38 18.78 -12.65 -2.33
CA ALA A 38 17.41 -12.18 -2.41
C ALA A 38 17.02 -11.30 -1.21
N ASP A 39 17.46 -11.66 -0.01
CA ASP A 39 17.14 -10.94 1.23
C ASP A 39 17.84 -9.56 1.31
N GLU A 40 19.09 -9.47 0.84
CA GLU A 40 19.81 -8.19 0.74
C GLU A 40 19.18 -7.27 -0.31
N MET A 41 18.86 -7.81 -1.49
CA MET A 41 18.17 -7.05 -2.54
C MET A 41 16.79 -6.59 -2.08
N ALA A 42 16.04 -7.44 -1.39
CA ALA A 42 14.72 -7.11 -0.85
C ALA A 42 14.77 -5.89 0.08
N THR A 43 15.72 -5.90 1.02
CA THR A 43 15.87 -4.83 2.01
C THR A 43 16.18 -3.49 1.34
N LEU A 44 17.08 -3.50 0.35
CA LEU A 44 17.45 -2.30 -0.40
C LEU A 44 16.30 -1.83 -1.32
N ALA A 45 15.66 -2.74 -2.04
CA ALA A 45 14.54 -2.45 -2.92
C ALA A 45 13.35 -1.84 -2.17
N LEU A 46 13.01 -2.40 -1.00
CA LEU A 46 11.92 -1.90 -0.17
C LEU A 46 12.23 -0.51 0.40
N LYS A 47 13.49 -0.26 0.78
CA LYS A 47 13.92 1.08 1.20
C LYS A 47 13.79 2.07 0.05
N ASP A 48 14.23 1.70 -1.15
CA ASP A 48 14.20 2.54 -2.34
C ASP A 48 12.77 2.79 -2.87
N SER A 49 11.85 1.83 -2.69
CA SER A 49 10.44 2.03 -3.01
C SER A 49 9.79 3.13 -2.18
N MET A 50 10.28 3.41 -0.96
CA MET A 50 9.81 4.55 -0.15
C MET A 50 10.08 5.91 -0.82
N TYR A 51 11.00 5.95 -1.80
CA TYR A 51 11.35 7.12 -2.60
C TYR A 51 10.85 7.04 -4.05
N TYR A 52 10.05 6.04 -4.38
CA TYR A 52 9.55 5.76 -5.73
C TYR A 52 10.65 5.45 -6.75
N HIS A 53 11.70 4.76 -6.30
CA HIS A 53 12.78 4.26 -7.14
C HIS A 53 12.57 2.75 -7.38
N PHE A 54 11.76 2.41 -8.38
CA PHE A 54 11.34 1.02 -8.64
C PHE A 54 12.06 0.36 -9.84
N ASP A 55 12.25 1.11 -10.92
CA ASP A 55 12.61 0.54 -12.24
C ASP A 55 13.90 -0.29 -12.22
N GLU A 56 14.92 0.21 -11.50
CA GLU A 56 16.20 -0.47 -11.35
C GLU A 56 16.05 -1.83 -10.66
N TRP A 57 15.20 -1.91 -9.63
CA TRP A 57 15.00 -3.13 -8.86
C TRP A 57 14.24 -4.20 -9.64
N PHE A 58 13.25 -3.82 -10.44
CA PHE A 58 12.58 -4.78 -11.33
C PHE A 58 13.54 -5.41 -12.34
N VAL A 59 14.47 -4.63 -12.89
CA VAL A 59 15.49 -5.15 -13.81
C VAL A 59 16.43 -6.10 -13.07
N ARG A 60 16.95 -5.69 -11.91
CA ARG A 60 17.88 -6.51 -11.12
C ARG A 60 17.25 -7.83 -10.68
N PHE A 61 16.02 -7.80 -10.14
CA PHE A 61 15.31 -9.02 -9.76
C PHE A 61 15.08 -9.95 -10.96
N GLN A 62 14.71 -9.41 -12.13
CA GLN A 62 14.50 -10.24 -13.32
C GLN A 62 15.79 -10.94 -13.78
N VAL A 63 16.94 -10.28 -13.68
CA VAL A 63 18.24 -10.87 -14.04
C VAL A 63 18.55 -12.08 -13.16
N GLU A 64 18.37 -11.96 -11.85
CA GLU A 64 18.63 -13.06 -10.91
C GLU A 64 17.63 -14.21 -11.05
N ILE A 65 16.34 -13.90 -11.28
CA ILE A 65 15.32 -14.89 -11.61
C ILE A 65 15.74 -15.71 -12.83
N ASN A 66 16.06 -15.04 -13.95
CA ASN A 66 16.47 -15.72 -15.18
C ASN A 66 17.73 -16.58 -14.98
N ARG A 67 18.68 -16.09 -14.16
CA ARG A 67 19.91 -16.83 -13.84
C ARG A 67 19.61 -18.12 -13.09
N LEU A 68 18.73 -18.06 -12.08
CA LEU A 68 18.36 -19.22 -11.26
C LEU A 68 17.46 -20.20 -12.01
N GLU A 69 16.53 -19.73 -12.83
CA GLU A 69 15.73 -20.56 -13.74
C GLU A 69 16.60 -21.35 -14.73
N SER A 70 17.74 -20.78 -15.13
CA SER A 70 18.71 -21.43 -16.03
C SER A 70 19.76 -22.28 -15.31
N ALA A 71 19.80 -22.25 -13.98
CA ALA A 71 20.79 -22.98 -13.19
C ALA A 71 20.42 -24.47 -13.08
N MET A 72 21.39 -25.30 -12.69
CA MET A 72 21.07 -26.71 -12.39
C MET A 72 20.08 -26.76 -11.21
N PRO A 73 19.00 -27.56 -11.31
CA PRO A 73 18.02 -27.67 -10.23
C PRO A 73 18.68 -28.19 -8.95
N SER A 74 18.52 -27.45 -7.86
CA SER A 74 18.85 -27.86 -6.49
C SER A 74 17.86 -27.23 -5.52
N ILE A 75 17.74 -27.79 -4.32
CA ILE A 75 16.85 -27.25 -3.29
C ILE A 75 17.25 -25.82 -2.91
N GLU A 76 18.54 -25.51 -2.84
CA GLU A 76 19.06 -24.17 -2.56
C GLU A 76 18.68 -23.18 -3.66
N ASN A 77 18.80 -23.58 -4.93
CA ASN A 77 18.40 -22.73 -6.05
C ASN A 77 16.89 -22.49 -6.07
N ARG A 78 16.06 -23.50 -5.73
CA ARG A 78 14.61 -23.33 -5.61
C ARG A 78 14.23 -22.37 -4.49
N VAL A 79 14.84 -22.49 -3.31
CA VAL A 79 14.62 -21.59 -2.17
C VAL A 79 14.96 -20.17 -2.55
N GLU A 80 16.13 -19.94 -3.17
CA GLU A 80 16.54 -18.59 -3.57
C GLU A 80 15.64 -18.02 -4.68
N LEU A 81 15.23 -18.83 -5.65
CA LEU A 81 14.31 -18.42 -6.72
C LEU A 81 12.92 -18.04 -6.17
N MET A 82 12.42 -18.81 -5.19
CA MET A 82 11.18 -18.51 -4.48
C MET A 82 11.25 -17.15 -3.80
N LYS A 83 12.35 -16.86 -3.09
CA LYS A 83 12.58 -15.55 -2.45
C LYS A 83 12.60 -14.43 -3.48
N PHE A 84 13.27 -14.61 -4.61
CA PHE A 84 13.31 -13.58 -5.65
C PHE A 84 11.94 -13.29 -6.26
N HIS A 85 11.15 -14.33 -6.56
CA HIS A 85 9.77 -14.13 -7.01
C HIS A 85 8.91 -13.43 -5.96
N PHE A 86 9.04 -13.81 -4.69
CA PHE A 86 8.31 -13.17 -3.60
C PHE A 86 8.63 -11.68 -3.50
N ASN A 87 9.91 -11.33 -3.53
CA ASN A 87 10.36 -9.94 -3.41
C ASN A 87 9.96 -9.11 -4.64
N TYR A 88 9.99 -9.70 -5.84
CA TYR A 88 9.44 -9.07 -7.05
C TYR A 88 7.94 -8.78 -6.88
N ALA A 89 7.16 -9.78 -6.43
CA ALA A 89 5.73 -9.61 -6.17
C ALA A 89 5.46 -8.53 -5.11
N GLY A 90 6.22 -8.52 -4.02
CA GLY A 90 6.12 -7.48 -2.98
C GLY A 90 6.37 -6.07 -3.55
N LEU A 91 7.41 -5.92 -4.39
CA LEU A 91 7.71 -4.63 -5.03
C LEU A 91 6.62 -4.19 -6.00
N LEU A 92 6.00 -5.12 -6.73
CA LEU A 92 4.82 -4.83 -7.55
C LEU A 92 3.62 -4.41 -6.69
N GLY A 93 3.43 -5.04 -5.53
CA GLY A 93 2.41 -4.64 -4.55
C GLY A 93 2.61 -3.20 -4.05
N GLU A 94 3.85 -2.83 -3.71
CA GLU A 94 4.22 -1.47 -3.31
C GLU A 94 4.03 -0.46 -4.45
N LEU A 95 4.32 -0.85 -5.70
CA LEU A 95 4.02 -0.04 -6.87
C LEU A 95 2.50 0.16 -7.05
N CYS A 96 1.70 -0.91 -6.94
CA CYS A 96 0.23 -0.80 -6.95
C CYS A 96 -0.27 0.18 -5.88
N HIS A 97 0.23 0.06 -4.65
CA HIS A 97 -0.10 0.99 -3.56
C HIS A 97 0.35 2.43 -3.85
N THR A 98 1.47 2.60 -4.56
CA THR A 98 1.94 3.91 -5.03
C THR A 98 0.99 4.52 -6.07
N LEU A 99 0.44 3.72 -6.97
CA LEU A 99 -0.45 4.21 -8.03
C LEU A 99 -1.87 4.48 -7.53
N ALA A 100 -2.36 3.68 -6.59
CA ALA A 100 -3.78 3.59 -6.30
C ALA A 100 -4.16 3.89 -4.84
N PHE A 101 -3.21 3.79 -3.91
CA PHE A 101 -3.41 3.80 -2.45
C PHE A 101 -4.35 2.70 -1.91
N THR A 102 -4.99 1.94 -2.80
CA THR A 102 -5.89 0.83 -2.49
C THR A 102 -5.71 -0.27 -3.53
N SER A 103 -5.89 -1.50 -3.10
CA SER A 103 -6.00 -2.72 -3.91
C SER A 103 -7.21 -2.73 -4.86
N LYS A 104 -8.17 -1.81 -4.73
CA LYS A 104 -9.38 -1.74 -5.59
C LYS A 104 -9.05 -1.31 -7.02
N TYR A 105 -8.05 -0.45 -7.19
CA TYR A 105 -7.59 -0.03 -8.52
C TYR A 105 -6.25 -0.68 -8.81
N GLN A 106 -6.17 -1.35 -9.94
CA GLN A 106 -5.00 -2.11 -10.34
C GLN A 106 -4.73 -1.83 -11.83
N ASP A 107 -3.49 -1.44 -12.16
CA ASP A 107 -3.04 -1.50 -13.55
C ASP A 107 -2.95 -2.97 -13.94
N GLU A 108 -3.66 -3.36 -14.99
CA GLU A 108 -3.84 -4.76 -15.41
C GLU A 108 -2.50 -5.48 -15.62
N LYS A 109 -1.49 -4.78 -16.19
CA LYS A 109 -0.18 -5.37 -16.45
C LYS A 109 0.60 -5.60 -15.16
N ILE A 110 0.49 -4.68 -14.20
CA ILE A 110 1.13 -4.83 -12.89
C ILE A 110 0.44 -5.96 -12.12
N ALA A 111 -0.89 -6.02 -12.17
CA ALA A 111 -1.69 -7.06 -11.55
C ALA A 111 -1.37 -8.46 -12.08
N GLU A 112 -1.26 -8.60 -13.40
CA GLU A 112 -0.90 -9.88 -14.04
C GLU A 112 0.48 -10.36 -13.58
N LYS A 113 1.49 -9.47 -13.61
CA LYS A 113 2.84 -9.79 -13.13
C LYS A 113 2.88 -10.13 -11.64
N PHE A 114 2.12 -9.39 -10.83
CA PHE A 114 2.02 -9.63 -9.40
C PHE A 114 1.49 -11.04 -9.13
N MET A 115 0.39 -11.41 -9.81
CA MET A 115 -0.20 -12.74 -9.69
C MET A 115 0.71 -13.83 -10.24
N TYR A 116 1.41 -13.58 -11.35
CA TYR A 116 2.39 -14.53 -11.90
C TYR A 116 3.46 -14.87 -10.86
N HIS A 117 4.16 -13.86 -10.33
CA HIS A 117 5.23 -14.07 -9.37
C HIS A 117 4.71 -14.67 -8.05
N SER A 118 3.56 -14.20 -7.55
CA SER A 118 2.96 -14.78 -6.34
C SER A 118 2.64 -16.27 -6.51
N ARG A 119 2.18 -16.70 -7.70
CA ARG A 119 1.93 -18.11 -7.99
C ARG A 119 3.23 -18.92 -8.10
N GLN A 120 4.27 -18.37 -8.74
CA GLN A 120 5.58 -19.02 -8.79
C GLN A 120 6.14 -19.27 -7.37
N VAL A 121 5.94 -18.34 -6.44
CA VAL A 121 6.29 -18.57 -5.02
C VAL A 121 5.55 -19.77 -4.45
N LYS A 122 4.23 -19.88 -4.70
CA LYS A 122 3.44 -21.02 -4.20
C LYS A 122 3.92 -22.34 -4.79
N ASP A 123 4.15 -22.36 -6.10
CA ASP A 123 4.58 -23.57 -6.82
C ASP A 123 5.94 -24.04 -6.27
N LEU A 124 6.93 -23.13 -6.20
CA LEU A 124 8.27 -23.42 -5.67
C LEU A 124 8.25 -23.81 -4.19
N ALA A 125 7.43 -23.15 -3.36
CA ALA A 125 7.33 -23.49 -1.95
C ALA A 125 6.78 -24.92 -1.75
N ASN A 126 5.74 -25.30 -2.50
CA ASN A 126 5.23 -26.67 -2.44
C ASN A 126 6.26 -27.69 -2.96
N GLU A 127 6.99 -27.38 -4.05
CA GLU A 127 8.08 -28.24 -4.52
C GLU A 127 9.20 -28.43 -3.47
N ILE A 128 9.47 -27.41 -2.65
CA ILE A 128 10.44 -27.49 -1.55
C ILE A 128 9.89 -28.35 -0.40
N LEU A 129 8.62 -28.17 -0.04
CA LEU A 129 7.96 -28.92 1.04
C LEU A 129 7.73 -30.39 0.71
N ASP A 130 7.57 -30.73 -0.57
CA ASP A 130 7.41 -32.11 -1.05
C ASP A 130 8.75 -32.86 -1.20
N ASP A 131 9.90 -32.18 -1.04
CA ASP A 131 11.23 -32.77 -1.21
C ASP A 131 11.72 -33.45 0.08
N GLU A 132 11.99 -34.77 0.01
CA GLU A 132 12.44 -35.56 1.17
C GLU A 132 13.78 -35.10 1.76
N SER A 133 14.56 -34.30 1.02
CA SER A 133 15.87 -33.79 1.46
C SER A 133 15.82 -32.42 2.14
N VAL A 134 14.62 -31.83 2.28
CA VAL A 134 14.46 -30.49 2.85
C VAL A 134 14.97 -30.44 4.30
N SER A 135 15.78 -29.43 4.60
CA SER A 135 16.18 -29.16 5.99
C SER A 135 15.07 -28.39 6.74
N PRO A 136 15.00 -28.48 8.08
CA PRO A 136 14.02 -27.72 8.86
C PRO A 136 14.05 -26.21 8.60
N GLU A 137 15.24 -25.64 8.29
CA GLU A 137 15.37 -24.23 7.94
C GLU A 137 14.73 -23.90 6.59
N GLN A 138 14.92 -24.76 5.58
CA GLN A 138 14.31 -24.57 4.27
C GLN A 138 12.80 -24.80 4.31
N GLU A 139 12.35 -25.73 5.14
CA GLU A 139 10.92 -25.97 5.41
C GLU A 139 10.28 -24.74 6.07
N ALA A 140 10.95 -24.14 7.07
CA ALA A 140 10.48 -22.92 7.72
C ALA A 140 10.42 -21.75 6.72
N GLN A 141 11.43 -21.60 5.86
CA GLN A 141 11.44 -20.57 4.81
C GLN A 141 10.34 -20.80 3.78
N ALA A 142 10.14 -22.03 3.30
CA ALA A 142 9.08 -22.35 2.36
C ALA A 142 7.70 -22.00 2.93
N ASN A 143 7.44 -22.35 4.20
CA ASN A 143 6.22 -21.97 4.90
C ASN A 143 6.07 -20.44 5.04
N LEU A 144 7.14 -19.71 5.37
CA LEU A 144 7.12 -18.26 5.45
C LEU A 144 6.70 -17.63 4.12
N PHE A 145 7.38 -17.98 3.02
CA PHE A 145 7.15 -17.36 1.72
C PHE A 145 5.83 -17.83 1.08
N LEU A 146 5.43 -19.08 1.30
CA LEU A 146 4.10 -19.59 0.92
C LEU A 146 3.00 -18.79 1.61
N GLY A 147 3.05 -18.70 2.94
CA GLY A 147 2.05 -17.98 3.71
C GLY A 147 2.01 -16.48 3.40
N ALA A 148 3.17 -15.85 3.22
CA ALA A 148 3.25 -14.45 2.84
C ALA A 148 2.70 -14.20 1.42
N SER A 149 2.99 -15.08 0.46
CA SER A 149 2.43 -15.01 -0.91
C SER A 149 0.90 -15.17 -0.91
N GLU A 150 0.38 -16.10 -0.11
CA GLU A 150 -1.06 -16.28 0.04
C GLU A 150 -1.73 -15.06 0.68
N GLY A 151 -1.07 -14.43 1.66
CA GLY A 151 -1.52 -13.17 2.24
C GLY A 151 -1.59 -12.04 1.21
N TYR A 152 -0.55 -11.92 0.36
CA TYR A 152 -0.53 -11.00 -0.77
C TYR A 152 -1.68 -11.24 -1.75
N ILE A 153 -1.89 -12.48 -2.17
CA ILE A 153 -3.01 -12.87 -3.04
C ILE A 153 -4.34 -12.50 -2.36
N ALA A 154 -4.50 -12.82 -1.09
CA ALA A 154 -5.73 -12.56 -0.34
C ALA A 154 -6.12 -11.07 -0.35
N ILE A 155 -5.17 -10.18 -0.06
CA ILE A 155 -5.39 -8.72 -0.10
C ILE A 155 -5.73 -8.27 -1.52
N PHE A 156 -5.00 -8.78 -2.51
CA PHE A 156 -5.15 -8.38 -3.90
C PHE A 156 -6.52 -8.76 -4.49
N VAL A 157 -6.97 -9.99 -4.24
CA VAL A 157 -8.27 -10.48 -4.72
C VAL A 157 -9.43 -9.95 -3.86
N TYR A 158 -9.19 -9.59 -2.60
CA TYR A 158 -10.15 -8.83 -1.78
C TYR A 158 -10.47 -7.48 -2.42
N GLY A 159 -9.46 -6.75 -2.90
CA GLY A 159 -9.63 -5.50 -3.64
C GLY A 159 -10.48 -5.63 -4.91
N GLN A 160 -10.42 -6.79 -5.56
CA GLN A 160 -11.25 -7.15 -6.73
C GLN A 160 -12.68 -7.59 -6.36
N GLY A 161 -13.01 -7.65 -5.07
CA GLY A 161 -14.31 -8.12 -4.57
C GLY A 161 -14.46 -9.64 -4.54
N LYS A 162 -13.40 -10.42 -4.76
CA LYS A 162 -13.40 -11.89 -4.70
C LYS A 162 -13.25 -12.39 -3.26
N LEU A 163 -14.28 -12.13 -2.45
CA LEU A 163 -14.21 -12.30 -0.99
C LEU A 163 -13.96 -13.74 -0.53
N LEU A 164 -14.50 -14.75 -1.25
CA LEU A 164 -14.29 -16.15 -0.90
C LEU A 164 -12.84 -16.58 -1.15
N GLU A 165 -12.27 -16.19 -2.30
CA GLU A 165 -10.87 -16.46 -2.63
C GLU A 165 -9.92 -15.76 -1.65
N ALA A 166 -10.25 -14.52 -1.27
CA ALA A 166 -9.51 -13.78 -0.24
C ALA A 166 -9.54 -14.49 1.12
N LEU A 167 -10.71 -15.03 1.51
CA LEU A 167 -10.85 -15.77 2.75
C LEU A 167 -10.02 -17.07 2.73
N ILE A 168 -10.08 -17.83 1.65
CA ILE A 168 -9.33 -19.10 1.53
C ILE A 168 -7.82 -18.83 1.63
N ASN A 169 -7.30 -17.92 0.81
CA ASN A 169 -5.87 -17.61 0.82
C ASN A 169 -5.44 -16.98 2.15
N GLY A 170 -6.29 -16.16 2.78
CA GLY A 170 -6.00 -15.62 4.11
C GLY A 170 -5.86 -16.72 5.17
N PHE A 171 -6.72 -17.73 5.13
CA PHE A 171 -6.67 -18.82 6.11
C PHE A 171 -5.42 -19.69 5.92
N GLN A 172 -5.08 -19.98 4.67
CA GLN A 172 -3.84 -20.70 4.34
C GLN A 172 -2.60 -19.90 4.78
N ALA A 173 -2.62 -18.58 4.54
CA ALA A 173 -1.55 -17.68 4.97
C ALA A 173 -1.28 -17.75 6.47
N ASP A 174 -2.32 -17.68 7.31
CA ASP A 174 -2.18 -17.75 8.77
C ASP A 174 -1.55 -19.08 9.20
N ASN A 175 -2.04 -20.21 8.68
CA ASN A 175 -1.50 -21.53 9.02
C ASN A 175 -0.03 -21.68 8.64
N HIS A 176 0.36 -21.30 7.41
CA HIS A 176 1.74 -21.44 6.96
C HIS A 176 2.67 -20.48 7.71
N LEU A 177 2.23 -19.26 8.03
CA LEU A 177 3.02 -18.34 8.84
C LEU A 177 3.17 -18.80 10.29
N GLU A 178 2.14 -19.44 10.87
CA GLU A 178 2.24 -20.09 12.18
C GLU A 178 3.21 -21.28 12.15
N GLU A 179 3.17 -22.09 11.10
CA GLU A 179 4.12 -23.21 10.93
C GLU A 179 5.56 -22.69 10.82
N ALA A 180 5.79 -21.65 10.02
CA ALA A 180 7.10 -21.02 9.85
C ALA A 180 7.72 -20.57 11.18
N ILE A 181 6.94 -19.89 12.04
CA ILE A 181 7.45 -19.46 13.36
C ILE A 181 7.62 -20.62 14.33
N SER A 182 6.86 -21.71 14.16
CA SER A 182 6.99 -22.89 15.01
C SER A 182 8.29 -23.64 14.72
N LEU A 183 8.67 -23.73 13.44
CA LEU A 183 9.90 -24.34 12.96
C LEU A 183 11.12 -23.45 13.22
N ASN A 184 11.00 -22.15 12.90
CA ASN A 184 12.06 -21.17 13.16
C ASN A 184 11.48 -19.83 13.68
N PRO A 185 11.50 -19.63 15.01
CA PRO A 185 11.05 -18.38 15.62
C PRO A 185 11.87 -17.14 15.25
N ALA A 186 13.04 -17.30 14.61
CA ALA A 186 13.88 -16.20 14.16
C ALA A 186 13.45 -15.62 12.79
N LEU A 187 12.45 -16.23 12.13
CA LEU A 187 11.84 -15.67 10.91
C LEU A 187 10.92 -14.49 11.27
N ILE A 188 11.55 -13.35 11.57
CA ILE A 188 10.88 -12.16 12.12
C ILE A 188 9.77 -11.63 11.20
N ASP A 189 9.94 -11.72 9.88
CA ASP A 189 8.94 -11.27 8.90
C ASP A 189 7.62 -12.08 8.97
N ALA A 190 7.64 -13.31 9.51
CA ALA A 190 6.40 -14.06 9.74
C ALA A 190 5.50 -13.38 10.77
N TYR A 191 6.08 -12.75 11.80
CA TYR A 191 5.30 -11.98 12.78
C TYR A 191 4.63 -10.78 12.12
N PHE A 192 5.29 -10.12 11.17
CA PHE A 192 4.67 -9.02 10.42
C PHE A 192 3.44 -9.52 9.64
N GLY A 193 3.57 -10.62 8.89
CA GLY A 193 2.46 -11.23 8.15
C GLY A 193 1.28 -11.66 9.04
N LEU A 194 1.57 -12.37 10.15
CA LEU A 194 0.54 -12.75 11.12
C LEU A 194 -0.11 -11.52 11.77
N GLY A 195 0.69 -10.49 12.03
CA GLY A 195 0.23 -9.24 12.62
C GLY A 195 -0.81 -8.54 11.74
N MET A 196 -0.50 -8.43 10.45
CA MET A 196 -1.40 -7.93 9.41
C MET A 196 -2.73 -8.68 9.38
N TYR A 197 -2.66 -10.00 9.31
CA TYR A 197 -3.82 -10.86 9.18
C TYR A 197 -4.72 -10.81 10.43
N ARG A 198 -4.14 -10.99 11.61
CA ARG A 198 -4.87 -11.03 12.88
C ARG A 198 -5.54 -9.69 13.20
N PHE A 199 -4.83 -8.58 12.94
CA PHE A 199 -5.43 -7.25 13.06
C PHE A 199 -6.54 -7.05 12.03
N GLY A 200 -6.26 -7.29 10.75
CA GLY A 200 -7.18 -7.07 9.64
C GLY A 200 -8.51 -7.79 9.84
N ASN A 201 -8.48 -9.10 10.11
CA ASN A 201 -9.69 -9.88 10.33
C ASN A 201 -10.49 -9.42 11.54
N SER A 202 -9.82 -9.14 12.67
CA SER A 202 -10.49 -8.63 13.87
C SER A 202 -11.12 -7.26 13.63
N ARG A 203 -10.44 -6.41 12.85
CA ARG A 203 -10.87 -5.04 12.55
C ARG A 203 -12.07 -5.02 11.61
N LEU A 204 -12.06 -5.88 10.59
CA LEU A 204 -13.19 -6.06 9.67
C LEU A 204 -14.37 -6.73 10.40
N GLY A 205 -14.10 -7.77 11.19
CA GLY A 205 -15.13 -8.57 11.88
C GLY A 205 -15.93 -9.45 10.90
N GLY A 206 -17.14 -9.83 11.30
CA GLY A 206 -18.07 -10.59 10.45
C GLY A 206 -17.65 -12.06 10.27
N LEU A 207 -18.12 -12.66 9.16
CA LEU A 207 -17.97 -14.08 8.89
C LEU A 207 -16.51 -14.52 8.77
N GLY A 208 -15.64 -13.69 8.18
CA GLY A 208 -14.21 -13.99 8.10
C GLY A 208 -13.57 -14.12 9.49
N ASN A 209 -13.79 -13.13 10.37
CA ASN A 209 -13.32 -13.21 11.75
C ASN A 209 -13.89 -14.40 12.53
N PHE A 210 -15.17 -14.73 12.27
CA PHE A 210 -15.81 -15.88 12.90
C PHE A 210 -15.16 -17.20 12.49
N ILE A 211 -14.94 -17.41 11.20
CA ILE A 211 -14.34 -18.64 10.66
C ILE A 211 -12.87 -18.75 11.07
N MET A 212 -12.11 -17.67 10.93
CA MET A 212 -10.65 -17.69 11.06
C MET A 212 -10.17 -17.55 12.50
N GLN A 213 -10.90 -16.83 13.33
CA GLN A 213 -10.44 -16.48 14.69
C GLN A 213 -11.50 -16.77 15.76
N GLY A 214 -12.52 -17.56 15.43
CA GLY A 214 -13.61 -17.92 16.35
C GLY A 214 -14.40 -16.71 16.86
N GLY A 215 -14.37 -15.59 16.13
CA GLY A 215 -15.03 -14.34 16.54
C GLY A 215 -14.29 -13.56 17.62
N ARG A 216 -13.09 -14.01 18.04
CA ARG A 216 -12.27 -13.32 19.05
C ARG A 216 -11.72 -12.00 18.50
N ASP A 217 -11.33 -11.12 19.41
CA ASP A 217 -10.68 -9.87 19.08
C ASP A 217 -9.17 -10.00 19.23
N HIS A 218 -8.48 -10.18 18.10
CA HIS A 218 -7.03 -10.30 18.03
C HIS A 218 -6.37 -9.00 17.53
N ARG A 219 -7.06 -7.85 17.59
CA ARG A 219 -6.46 -6.56 17.17
C ARG A 219 -5.14 -6.29 17.90
N LEU A 220 -5.14 -6.38 19.23
CA LEU A 220 -3.95 -6.11 20.03
C LEU A 220 -2.84 -7.15 19.77
N VAL A 221 -3.20 -8.42 19.56
CA VAL A 221 -2.24 -9.46 19.17
C VAL A 221 -1.56 -9.10 17.85
N GLY A 222 -2.35 -8.67 16.86
CA GLY A 222 -1.84 -8.26 15.57
C GLY A 222 -0.92 -7.05 15.64
N LEU A 223 -1.31 -6.01 16.41
CA LEU A 223 -0.46 -4.83 16.64
C LEU A 223 0.87 -5.21 17.31
N ASN A 224 0.84 -6.03 18.35
CA ASN A 224 2.04 -6.46 19.07
C ASN A 224 2.99 -7.28 18.18
N HIS A 225 2.46 -8.09 17.26
CA HIS A 225 3.25 -8.83 16.29
C HIS A 225 3.99 -7.91 15.31
N ILE A 226 3.33 -6.87 14.80
CA ILE A 226 3.96 -5.89 13.91
C ILE A 226 5.03 -5.08 14.69
N GLU A 227 4.73 -4.69 15.93
CA GLU A 227 5.71 -4.05 16.81
C GLU A 227 6.93 -4.93 17.07
N HIS A 228 6.72 -6.22 17.31
CA HIS A 228 7.80 -7.19 17.46
C HIS A 228 8.69 -7.22 16.22
N ALA A 229 8.09 -7.28 15.02
CA ALA A 229 8.83 -7.29 13.77
C ALA A 229 9.69 -6.01 13.59
N ILE A 230 9.13 -4.84 13.93
CA ILE A 230 9.86 -3.57 13.89
C ILE A 230 11.02 -3.58 14.88
N LEU A 231 10.78 -3.97 16.14
CA LEU A 231 11.79 -3.97 17.21
C LEU A 231 12.94 -4.96 16.95
N LYS A 232 12.65 -6.07 16.28
CA LYS A 232 13.63 -7.10 15.91
C LYS A 232 14.32 -6.85 14.58
N GLY A 233 13.97 -5.78 13.87
CA GLY A 233 14.63 -5.38 12.64
C GLY A 233 14.31 -6.29 11.45
N ALA A 234 13.03 -6.65 11.28
CA ALA A 234 12.54 -7.40 10.12
C ALA A 234 13.01 -6.78 8.78
N ALA A 235 13.20 -7.58 7.74
CA ALA A 235 13.54 -7.05 6.42
C ALA A 235 12.41 -6.14 5.90
N SER A 236 11.16 -6.48 6.23
CA SER A 236 9.97 -5.67 5.94
C SER A 236 9.79 -4.42 6.83
N GLN A 237 10.76 -4.03 7.66
CA GLN A 237 10.61 -2.92 8.62
C GLN A 237 10.02 -1.62 8.01
N PRO A 238 10.41 -1.13 6.81
CA PRO A 238 9.78 0.05 6.21
C PRO A 238 8.25 -0.13 6.02
N LEU A 239 7.84 -1.32 5.57
CA LEU A 239 6.45 -1.71 5.36
C LEU A 239 5.71 -1.91 6.69
N ALA A 240 6.37 -2.53 7.68
CA ALA A 240 5.80 -2.73 9.01
C ALA A 240 5.51 -1.39 9.72
N LEU A 241 6.45 -0.42 9.64
CA LEU A 241 6.29 0.90 10.24
C LEU A 241 5.10 1.67 9.64
N LYS A 242 5.00 1.76 8.31
CA LYS A 242 3.88 2.46 7.65
C LYS A 242 2.55 1.79 7.96
N THR A 243 2.52 0.46 7.95
CA THR A 243 1.33 -0.35 8.25
C THR A 243 0.85 -0.09 9.67
N LEU A 244 1.75 -0.16 10.64
CA LEU A 244 1.39 0.01 12.05
C LEU A 244 0.87 1.43 12.32
N ALA A 245 1.45 2.45 11.67
CA ALA A 245 0.95 3.81 11.73
C ALA A 245 -0.50 3.91 11.22
N TRP A 246 -0.79 3.31 10.06
CA TRP A 246 -2.15 3.21 9.51
C TRP A 246 -3.12 2.51 10.46
N PHE A 247 -2.70 1.41 11.07
CA PHE A 247 -3.54 0.65 11.97
C PHE A 247 -3.87 1.46 13.23
N TYR A 248 -2.90 2.17 13.79
CA TYR A 248 -3.16 3.06 14.92
C TYR A 248 -4.05 4.25 14.57
N ILE A 249 -3.92 4.85 13.38
CA ILE A 249 -4.86 5.87 12.89
C ILE A 249 -6.27 5.28 12.76
N SER A 250 -6.40 4.09 12.19
CA SER A 250 -7.68 3.38 12.04
C SER A 250 -8.33 3.02 13.38
N GLU A 251 -7.54 2.74 14.43
CA GLU A 251 -8.08 2.44 15.75
C GLU A 251 -8.62 3.67 16.49
N GLN A 252 -8.19 4.89 16.13
CA GLN A 252 -8.74 6.13 16.70
C GLN A 252 -10.20 6.38 16.29
N ILE A 253 -10.61 5.86 15.14
CA ILE A 253 -11.95 6.00 14.57
C ILE A 253 -12.83 4.77 14.76
N ASN A 254 -12.30 3.70 15.35
CA ASN A 254 -13.02 2.45 15.53
C ASN A 254 -14.13 2.62 16.58
N PRO A 255 -15.41 2.41 16.23
CA PRO A 255 -16.52 2.58 17.18
C PRO A 255 -16.41 1.67 18.40
N LYS A 256 -15.77 0.50 18.29
CA LYS A 256 -15.55 -0.43 19.42
C LYS A 256 -14.62 0.14 20.50
N ASN A 257 -13.84 1.17 20.17
CA ASN A 257 -12.90 1.81 21.08
C ASN A 257 -13.51 3.03 21.80
N LYS A 258 -14.77 3.38 21.49
CA LYS A 258 -15.46 4.52 22.10
C LYS A 258 -15.62 4.30 23.61
N GLY A 259 -15.13 5.25 24.41
CA GLY A 259 -15.25 5.23 25.86
C GLY A 259 -14.26 4.29 26.58
N LEU A 260 -13.30 3.69 25.88
CA LEU A 260 -12.23 2.95 26.55
C LEU A 260 -11.41 3.89 27.45
N PRO A 261 -10.96 3.43 28.63
CA PRO A 261 -10.04 4.17 29.49
C PRO A 261 -8.75 4.53 28.76
N ASN A 262 -8.15 5.66 29.12
CA ASN A 262 -6.95 6.18 28.47
C ASN A 262 -5.76 5.19 28.50
N GLU A 263 -5.65 4.38 29.55
CA GLU A 263 -4.62 3.37 29.76
C GLU A 263 -4.81 2.14 28.86
N ASN A 264 -6.00 1.94 28.29
CA ASN A 264 -6.24 0.82 27.39
C ASN A 264 -5.38 0.98 26.12
N PRO A 265 -4.66 -0.06 25.66
CA PRO A 265 -3.83 0.01 24.46
C PRO A 265 -4.56 0.42 23.18
N LEU A 266 -5.87 0.15 23.11
CA LEU A 266 -6.74 0.49 21.98
C LEU A 266 -7.53 1.79 22.21
N SER A 267 -7.29 2.51 23.30
CA SER A 267 -7.95 3.80 23.55
C SER A 267 -7.55 4.82 22.50
N LYS A 268 -8.44 5.76 22.18
CA LYS A 268 -8.14 6.85 21.22
C LYS A 268 -6.87 7.63 21.62
N MET A 269 -6.65 7.85 22.91
CA MET A 269 -5.46 8.54 23.40
C MET A 269 -4.19 7.74 23.10
N LYS A 270 -4.18 6.43 23.43
CA LYS A 270 -2.99 5.60 23.30
C LYS A 270 -2.66 5.31 21.84
N THR A 271 -3.66 5.02 21.02
CA THR A 271 -3.48 4.76 19.59
C THR A 271 -3.02 6.03 18.85
N ARG A 272 -3.53 7.22 19.23
CA ARG A 272 -3.01 8.49 18.74
C ARG A 272 -1.53 8.70 19.09
N GLN A 273 -1.17 8.48 20.36
CA GLN A 273 0.23 8.61 20.80
C GLN A 273 1.15 7.70 19.98
N ASN A 274 0.77 6.44 19.80
CA ASN A 274 1.56 5.46 19.07
C ASN A 274 1.65 5.80 17.57
N ALA A 275 0.55 6.26 16.95
CA ALA A 275 0.56 6.74 15.57
C ALA A 275 1.56 7.90 15.38
N LEU A 276 1.51 8.92 16.23
CA LEU A 276 2.43 10.06 16.14
C LEU A 276 3.90 9.66 16.31
N ALA A 277 4.19 8.74 17.23
CA ALA A 277 5.56 8.22 17.42
C ALA A 277 6.08 7.51 16.16
N LEU A 278 5.24 6.70 15.50
CA LEU A 278 5.59 5.99 14.27
C LEU A 278 5.76 6.94 13.08
N LEU A 279 4.91 7.96 12.95
CA LEU A 279 5.05 8.98 11.91
C LEU A 279 6.38 9.75 12.06
N PHE A 280 6.78 10.04 13.30
CA PHE A 280 8.07 10.67 13.59
C PHE A 280 9.26 9.73 13.29
N ASP A 281 9.19 8.45 13.67
CA ASP A 281 10.24 7.46 13.35
C ASP A 281 10.39 7.27 11.83
N LEU A 282 9.27 7.12 11.10
CA LEU A 282 9.27 7.04 9.64
C LEU A 282 9.97 8.25 9.00
N GLU A 283 9.62 9.47 9.45
CA GLU A 283 10.21 10.70 8.94
C GLU A 283 11.71 10.79 9.19
N ASN A 284 12.16 10.49 10.40
CA ASN A 284 13.58 10.57 10.75
C ASN A 284 14.41 9.49 10.06
N ARG A 285 13.89 8.26 10.02
CA ARG A 285 14.60 7.08 9.51
C ARG A 285 14.73 7.10 8.00
N TYR A 286 13.69 7.54 7.28
CA TYR A 286 13.67 7.45 5.81
C TYR A 286 13.57 8.81 5.12
N PHE A 287 13.04 9.86 5.73
CA PHE A 287 12.74 11.10 4.99
C PHE A 287 13.52 12.32 5.48
N SER A 288 14.58 12.10 6.26
CA SER A 288 15.55 13.12 6.64
C SER A 288 16.33 13.65 5.42
N GLN A 289 16.75 14.92 5.49
CA GLN A 289 17.47 15.59 4.41
C GLN A 289 18.98 15.45 4.57
N PRO A 290 19.74 15.36 3.46
CA PRO A 290 19.27 15.32 2.07
C PRO A 290 18.69 13.97 1.68
N ALA A 291 17.61 13.97 0.89
CA ALA A 291 17.07 12.73 0.34
C ALA A 291 18.09 12.03 -0.59
N PRO A 292 18.13 10.68 -0.63
CA PRO A 292 19.11 9.93 -1.41
C PRO A 292 18.92 10.10 -2.94
N TYR A 293 17.72 10.48 -3.38
CA TYR A 293 17.37 10.59 -4.80
C TYR A 293 16.97 12.03 -5.17
N PRO A 294 17.60 12.67 -6.17
CA PRO A 294 17.29 14.05 -6.57
C PRO A 294 15.85 14.26 -7.05
N HIS A 295 15.24 13.21 -7.58
CA HIS A 295 13.86 13.20 -8.03
C HIS A 295 12.86 13.07 -6.87
N PHE A 296 13.28 12.76 -5.65
CA PHE A 296 12.36 12.61 -4.53
C PHE A 296 11.85 13.98 -4.06
N LYS A 297 10.52 14.16 -4.02
CA LYS A 297 9.85 15.39 -3.57
C LYS A 297 9.04 15.21 -2.28
N GLY A 298 9.18 14.07 -1.62
CA GLY A 298 8.43 13.70 -0.42
C GLY A 298 7.62 12.42 -0.60
N ASN A 299 7.25 11.80 0.52
CA ASN A 299 6.46 10.58 0.53
C ASN A 299 4.96 10.93 0.72
N LYS A 300 4.13 10.51 -0.24
CA LYS A 300 2.69 10.83 -0.31
C LYS A 300 1.93 10.13 0.80
N GLU A 301 2.37 8.94 1.19
CA GLU A 301 1.67 8.11 2.16
C GLU A 301 1.89 8.66 3.57
N LEU A 302 3.12 9.07 3.89
CA LEU A 302 3.41 9.81 5.11
C LEU A 302 2.61 11.13 5.17
N ALA A 303 2.58 11.91 4.09
CA ALA A 303 1.80 13.15 4.04
C ALA A 303 0.29 12.87 4.24
N MET A 304 -0.25 11.81 3.61
CA MET A 304 -1.64 11.41 3.79
C MET A 304 -1.95 10.97 5.23
N MET A 305 -1.07 10.18 5.86
CA MET A 305 -1.23 9.80 7.28
C MET A 305 -1.22 11.03 8.19
N LYS A 306 -0.30 11.98 7.96
CA LYS A 306 -0.25 13.25 8.71
C LYS A 306 -1.51 14.08 8.50
N ALA A 307 -1.98 14.21 7.26
CA ALA A 307 -3.21 14.94 6.95
C ALA A 307 -4.41 14.38 7.72
N LEU A 308 -4.59 13.06 7.71
CA LEU A 308 -5.63 12.39 8.48
C LEU A 308 -5.47 12.55 9.99
N GLN A 309 -4.26 12.43 10.52
CA GLN A 309 -4.04 12.64 11.94
C GLN A 309 -4.41 14.07 12.36
N TYR A 310 -4.07 15.07 11.54
CA TYR A 310 -4.47 16.45 11.78
C TYR A 310 -5.99 16.66 11.70
N VAL A 311 -6.68 16.01 10.76
CA VAL A 311 -8.16 16.01 10.73
C VAL A 311 -8.73 15.45 12.03
N LEU A 312 -8.21 14.31 12.52
CA LEU A 312 -8.66 13.69 13.77
C LEU A 312 -8.40 14.56 15.00
N ASP A 313 -7.37 15.41 14.92
CA ASP A 313 -6.98 16.39 15.94
C ASP A 313 -7.72 17.73 15.78
N LYS A 314 -8.55 17.87 14.74
CA LYS A 314 -9.24 19.12 14.34
C LYS A 314 -8.29 20.26 13.99
N ASP A 315 -7.06 19.95 13.60
CA ASP A 315 -6.07 20.89 13.09
C ASP A 315 -6.18 21.00 11.56
N TYR A 316 -7.22 21.69 11.11
CA TYR A 316 -7.54 21.77 9.68
C TYR A 316 -6.53 22.60 8.86
N VAL A 317 -5.73 23.45 9.52
CA VAL A 317 -4.65 24.20 8.84
C VAL A 317 -3.55 23.24 8.41
N ASN A 318 -3.03 22.44 9.35
CA ASN A 318 -1.96 21.50 9.05
C ASN A 318 -2.45 20.31 8.21
N ALA A 319 -3.70 19.88 8.40
CA ALA A 319 -4.33 18.89 7.54
C ALA A 319 -4.33 19.33 6.06
N ARG A 320 -4.76 20.56 5.78
CA ARG A 320 -4.78 21.12 4.42
C ARG A 320 -3.38 21.15 3.80
N ILE A 321 -2.39 21.63 4.56
CA ILE A 321 -0.99 21.70 4.09
C ILE A 321 -0.48 20.32 3.66
N GLU A 322 -0.76 19.27 4.44
CA GLU A 322 -0.33 17.93 4.11
C GLU A 322 -1.13 17.33 2.93
N PHE A 323 -2.43 17.58 2.81
CA PHE A 323 -3.18 17.19 1.60
C PHE A 323 -2.66 17.89 0.33
N GLU A 324 -2.38 19.20 0.39
CA GLU A 324 -1.76 19.93 -0.73
C GLU A 324 -0.39 19.37 -1.09
N LYS A 325 0.38 18.93 -0.09
CA LYS A 325 1.67 18.25 -0.31
C LYS A 325 1.46 16.91 -1.02
N VAL A 326 0.42 16.14 -0.68
CA VAL A 326 0.06 14.92 -1.42
C VAL A 326 -0.21 15.24 -2.89
N LEU A 327 -1.03 16.26 -3.20
CA LEU A 327 -1.29 16.65 -4.60
C LEU A 327 -0.02 17.06 -5.35
N LYS A 328 0.86 17.84 -4.72
CA LYS A 328 2.14 18.25 -5.31
C LYS A 328 3.01 17.03 -5.64
N ILE A 329 3.06 16.04 -4.75
CA ILE A 329 3.79 14.79 -4.97
C ILE A 329 3.14 13.98 -6.11
N ILE A 330 1.81 13.85 -6.14
CA ILE A 330 1.07 13.18 -7.22
C ILE A 330 1.40 13.79 -8.57
N GLY A 331 1.34 15.12 -8.70
CA GLY A 331 1.70 15.81 -9.95
C GLY A 331 3.14 15.55 -10.37
N HIS A 332 4.08 15.50 -9.42
CA HIS A 332 5.47 15.12 -9.71
C HIS A 332 5.61 13.68 -10.20
N LEU A 333 4.89 12.73 -9.59
CA LEU A 333 4.88 11.32 -10.01
C LEU A 333 4.26 11.16 -11.40
N GLN A 334 3.18 11.85 -11.70
CA GLN A 334 2.56 11.84 -13.03
C GLN A 334 3.53 12.38 -14.10
N ASN A 335 4.28 13.45 -13.80
CA ASN A 335 5.32 13.97 -14.70
C ASN A 335 6.47 12.97 -14.94
N ARG A 336 6.69 12.04 -14.00
CA ARG A 336 7.63 10.92 -14.15
C ARG A 336 7.04 9.70 -14.89
N GLY A 337 5.76 9.76 -15.28
CA GLY A 337 5.07 8.69 -16.01
C GLY A 337 4.29 7.71 -15.15
N PHE A 338 4.15 7.93 -13.84
CA PHE A 338 3.31 7.09 -12.99
C PHE A 338 1.83 7.33 -13.30
N LYS A 339 1.10 6.25 -13.60
CA LYS A 339 -0.34 6.28 -13.87
C LYS A 339 -1.15 6.29 -12.57
N ILE A 340 -1.15 7.43 -11.89
CA ILE A 340 -1.87 7.59 -10.62
C ILE A 340 -3.38 7.46 -10.86
N ASN A 341 -4.06 6.70 -10.00
CA ASN A 341 -5.51 6.54 -10.00
C ASN A 341 -6.19 7.92 -9.83
N PRO A 342 -7.04 8.38 -10.77
CA PRO A 342 -7.73 9.66 -10.66
C PRO A 342 -8.59 9.79 -9.39
N GLN A 343 -9.13 8.68 -8.86
CA GLN A 343 -9.93 8.71 -7.63
C GLN A 343 -9.09 9.12 -6.41
N LEU A 344 -7.79 8.80 -6.40
CA LEU A 344 -6.88 9.27 -5.35
C LEU A 344 -6.75 10.79 -5.38
N THR A 345 -6.56 11.37 -6.57
CA THR A 345 -6.48 12.83 -6.75
C THR A 345 -7.77 13.51 -6.29
N GLN A 346 -8.92 13.02 -6.74
CA GLN A 346 -10.24 13.55 -6.35
C GLN A 346 -10.46 13.49 -4.84
N SER A 347 -10.04 12.40 -4.20
CA SER A 347 -10.15 12.25 -2.75
C SER A 347 -9.32 13.27 -2.00
N VAL A 348 -8.08 13.48 -2.43
CA VAL A 348 -7.18 14.47 -1.82
C VAL A 348 -7.71 15.88 -2.02
N GLU A 349 -8.23 16.21 -3.21
CA GLU A 349 -8.88 17.50 -3.50
C GLU A 349 -10.08 17.73 -2.57
N ALA A 350 -10.95 16.73 -2.41
CA ALA A 350 -12.07 16.81 -1.47
C ALA A 350 -11.59 17.01 -0.02
N GLY A 351 -10.47 16.39 0.38
CA GLY A 351 -9.84 16.64 1.69
C GLY A 351 -9.35 18.08 1.88
N ILE A 352 -8.79 18.71 0.84
CA ILE A 352 -8.37 20.12 0.85
C ILE A 352 -9.58 21.05 0.97
N ASP A 353 -10.63 20.77 0.20
CA ASP A 353 -11.87 21.54 0.21
C ASP A 353 -12.56 21.44 1.57
N PHE A 354 -12.63 20.23 2.14
CA PHE A 354 -13.11 20.00 3.50
C PHE A 354 -12.34 20.85 4.51
N CYS A 355 -11.00 20.81 4.49
CA CYS A 355 -10.21 21.58 5.44
C CYS A 355 -10.40 23.09 5.25
N SER A 356 -10.48 23.56 3.99
CA SER A 356 -10.73 24.97 3.69
C SER A 356 -12.10 25.43 4.18
N LEU A 357 -13.10 24.57 4.06
CA LEU A 357 -14.44 24.80 4.58
C LEU A 357 -14.41 24.90 6.11
N MET A 358 -13.79 23.95 6.81
CA MET A 358 -13.68 23.98 8.28
C MET A 358 -12.96 25.22 8.83
N LEU A 359 -12.12 25.87 8.03
CA LEU A 359 -11.38 27.08 8.39
C LEU A 359 -12.15 28.37 8.13
N LEU A 360 -13.32 28.32 7.48
CA LEU A 360 -14.14 29.51 7.28
C LEU A 360 -14.62 30.03 8.62
N GLN A 361 -14.18 31.25 8.95
CA GLN A 361 -14.79 32.03 10.02
C GLN A 361 -16.13 32.54 9.50
N THR A 362 -17.21 32.35 10.26
CA THR A 362 -18.55 32.81 9.90
C THR A 362 -18.56 34.31 9.62
N SER A 363 -18.55 34.72 8.36
CA SER A 363 -18.88 36.07 7.91
C SER A 363 -20.37 36.18 7.60
N VAL A 364 -20.91 37.39 7.74
CA VAL A 364 -22.34 37.68 7.64
C VAL A 364 -22.73 37.87 6.17
N GLY A 365 -23.91 37.40 5.75
CA GLY A 365 -24.47 37.69 4.41
C GLY A 365 -24.14 36.64 3.35
N GLU A 366 -23.61 37.06 2.20
CA GLU A 366 -23.37 36.20 1.01
C GLU A 366 -22.38 35.07 1.27
N ASP A 367 -21.33 35.33 2.07
CA ASP A 367 -20.32 34.33 2.44
C ASP A 367 -20.93 33.15 3.20
N LYS A 368 -21.92 33.41 4.06
CA LYS A 368 -22.66 32.38 4.79
C LYS A 368 -23.42 31.46 3.83
N LYS A 369 -24.12 32.04 2.86
CA LYS A 369 -24.90 31.28 1.86
C LYS A 369 -23.98 30.42 1.00
N GLN A 370 -22.86 30.96 0.55
CA GLN A 370 -21.88 30.23 -0.24
C GLN A 370 -21.24 29.08 0.56
N ALA A 371 -20.89 29.32 1.83
CA ALA A 371 -20.37 28.29 2.70
C ALA A 371 -21.39 27.17 2.95
N CYS A 372 -22.68 27.49 3.17
CA CYS A 372 -23.74 26.48 3.29
C CYS A 372 -23.90 25.64 2.01
N MET A 373 -23.82 26.26 0.82
CA MET A 373 -23.81 25.52 -0.44
C MET A 373 -22.64 24.53 -0.51
N LYS A 374 -21.43 24.96 -0.13
CA LYS A 374 -20.24 24.10 -0.11
C LYS A 374 -20.34 22.95 0.90
N VAL A 375 -20.96 23.19 2.07
CA VAL A 375 -21.26 22.13 3.04
C VAL A 375 -22.17 21.07 2.40
N ASN A 376 -23.26 21.51 1.75
CA ASN A 376 -24.19 20.59 1.09
C ASN A 376 -23.51 19.82 -0.05
N GLU A 377 -22.70 20.49 -0.89
CA GLU A 377 -21.92 19.83 -1.96
C GLU A 377 -20.98 18.73 -1.42
N GLN A 378 -20.28 19.00 -0.31
CA GLN A 378 -19.40 18.02 0.33
C GLN A 378 -20.18 16.86 0.96
N MET A 379 -21.35 17.14 1.56
CA MET A 379 -22.23 16.10 2.06
C MET A 379 -22.78 15.22 0.92
N ASP A 380 -23.21 15.83 -0.18
CA ASP A 380 -23.70 15.12 -1.37
C ASP A 380 -22.60 14.27 -2.01
N PHE A 381 -21.37 14.77 -2.07
CA PHE A 381 -20.21 14.00 -2.51
C PHE A 381 -20.01 12.73 -1.66
N LEU A 382 -20.01 12.86 -0.33
CA LEU A 382 -19.88 11.71 0.57
C LEU A 382 -21.06 10.74 0.46
N ASN A 383 -22.29 11.26 0.41
CA ASN A 383 -23.52 10.46 0.29
C ASN A 383 -23.61 9.73 -1.06
N GLY A 384 -23.06 10.34 -2.12
CA GLY A 384 -22.94 9.74 -3.45
C GLY A 384 -21.86 8.65 -3.56
N GLY A 385 -21.16 8.35 -2.46
CA GLY A 385 -20.10 7.34 -2.40
C GLY A 385 -18.70 7.87 -2.67
N GLY A 386 -18.53 9.18 -2.78
CA GLY A 386 -17.24 9.85 -2.78
C GLY A 386 -16.49 9.62 -1.46
N SER A 387 -15.17 9.75 -1.51
CA SER A 387 -14.30 9.56 -0.34
C SER A 387 -13.28 10.67 -0.27
N MET A 388 -13.04 11.19 0.93
CA MET A 388 -11.92 12.13 1.15
C MET A 388 -10.59 11.39 1.31
N VAL A 389 -10.64 10.11 1.70
CA VAL A 389 -9.49 9.22 1.66
C VAL A 389 -9.92 7.85 1.17
N GLU A 390 -9.26 7.34 0.14
CA GLU A 390 -9.46 5.97 -0.31
C GLU A 390 -8.83 4.98 0.68
N TYR A 391 -9.54 3.88 0.94
CA TYR A 391 -9.07 2.81 1.84
C TYR A 391 -9.64 1.46 1.39
N ASP A 392 -8.84 0.39 1.48
CA ASP A 392 -9.22 -0.95 1.00
C ASP A 392 -10.50 -1.47 1.64
N SER A 393 -10.57 -1.38 2.96
CA SER A 393 -11.75 -1.80 3.71
C SER A 393 -12.91 -0.82 3.52
N LYS A 394 -14.01 -1.30 2.95
CA LYS A 394 -15.29 -0.58 2.92
C LYS A 394 -15.77 -0.19 4.32
N LYS A 395 -15.50 -1.02 5.33
CA LYS A 395 -15.89 -0.74 6.72
C LYS A 395 -15.09 0.44 7.29
N ILE A 396 -13.76 0.39 7.21
CA ILE A 396 -12.89 1.47 7.71
C ILE A 396 -13.14 2.76 6.93
N ARG A 397 -13.35 2.67 5.62
CA ARG A 397 -13.73 3.82 4.78
C ARG A 397 -15.02 4.49 5.27
N ARG A 398 -16.06 3.72 5.59
CA ARG A 398 -17.31 4.26 6.16
C ARG A 398 -17.09 4.92 7.53
N GLU A 399 -16.22 4.37 8.36
CA GLU A 399 -15.89 4.96 9.65
C GLU A 399 -15.10 6.28 9.47
N LEU A 400 -14.18 6.35 8.49
CA LEU A 400 -13.54 7.60 8.07
C LEU A 400 -14.56 8.60 7.55
N HIS A 401 -15.49 8.19 6.68
CA HIS A 401 -16.58 9.03 6.20
C HIS A 401 -17.39 9.63 7.36
N GLY A 402 -17.63 8.84 8.41
CA GLY A 402 -18.29 9.30 9.63
C GLY A 402 -17.58 10.49 10.30
N VAL A 403 -16.23 10.50 10.33
CA VAL A 403 -15.46 11.61 10.88
C VAL A 403 -15.72 12.91 10.13
N PHE A 404 -15.62 12.85 8.80
CA PHE A 404 -15.82 14.03 7.95
C PHE A 404 -17.27 14.50 7.95
N SER A 405 -18.21 13.56 7.88
CA SER A 405 -19.65 13.84 7.92
C SER A 405 -20.06 14.49 9.24
N GLU A 406 -19.57 13.99 10.38
CA GLU A 406 -19.86 14.58 11.69
C GLU A 406 -19.34 16.03 11.79
N ALA A 407 -18.13 16.30 11.28
CA ALA A 407 -17.58 17.65 11.26
C ALA A 407 -18.38 18.60 10.35
N LEU A 408 -18.82 18.14 9.18
CA LEU A 408 -19.67 18.91 8.27
C LEU A 408 -21.03 19.22 8.90
N LEU A 409 -21.66 18.26 9.58
CA LEU A 409 -22.93 18.48 10.28
C LEU A 409 -22.79 19.50 11.41
N GLN A 410 -21.75 19.39 12.24
CA GLN A 410 -21.46 20.39 13.29
C GLN A 410 -21.25 21.79 12.69
N MET A 411 -20.60 21.88 11.53
CA MET A 411 -20.45 23.15 10.82
C MET A 411 -21.78 23.68 10.28
N ALA A 412 -22.60 22.84 9.66
CA ALA A 412 -23.93 23.20 9.16
C ALA A 412 -24.82 23.75 10.29
N GLU A 413 -24.83 23.09 11.44
CA GLU A 413 -25.56 23.52 12.64
C GLU A 413 -25.06 24.87 13.14
N LYS A 414 -23.74 25.05 13.28
CA LYS A 414 -23.13 26.31 13.71
C LYS A 414 -23.43 27.46 12.76
N MET A 415 -23.53 27.15 11.46
CA MET A 415 -23.85 28.12 10.43
C MET A 415 -25.36 28.29 10.22
N HIS A 416 -26.24 27.54 10.89
CA HIS A 416 -27.68 27.54 10.59
C HIS A 416 -27.98 27.41 9.09
N CYS A 417 -27.32 26.45 8.43
CA CYS A 417 -27.62 26.12 7.04
C CYS A 417 -28.99 25.42 6.99
N GLU A 418 -29.88 25.88 6.11
CA GLU A 418 -31.13 25.15 5.83
C GLU A 418 -30.78 23.90 5.03
N HIS A 419 -31.22 22.73 5.50
CA HIS A 419 -31.11 21.49 4.73
C HIS A 419 -32.13 21.55 3.59
N GLY A 420 -31.62 21.64 2.35
CA GLY A 420 -32.41 21.59 1.12
C GLY A 420 -32.76 20.17 0.73
#